data_AF-A0A914Q7X5-F1
#
_entry.id   AF-A0A914Q7X5-F1
#
_cell.length_a   1.000
_cell.length_b   1.000
_cell.length_c   1.000
_cell.angle_alpha   90.00
_cell.angle_beta   90.00
_cell.angle_gamma   90.00
#
_symmetry.space_group_name_H-M   'P 1'
#
loop_
_entity.id
_entity.type
_entity.pdbx_description
1 polymer ?
#
loop_
_entity_poly.entity_id
_entity_poly.type
_entity_poly.pdbx_seq_one_letter_code
_entity_poly.pdbx_strand_id
1 'polypeptide(L)'
;MAPNYMHESTISDIWIGATNLLTNGKWNWTDGSGFDFTDWKQKEPQNTTDSNCASMSLTDEYWTSQNCNEQKPFVCQLSSSFYTTTSYTTTPKYPLTANCSLGWTYFAPTHSCYGVNVGGYIANWTAAETYCQNNGAHLPSFHSYAEYEYLRSNFSYKNCPTN
;
A
#
# COMPACT_ATOMS: atom_id res chain seq x y z
N MET A 1 -27.92 -6.57 -3.12
CA MET A 1 -26.50 -6.78 -2.77
C MET A 1 -25.97 -5.41 -2.36
N ALA A 2 -25.92 -5.15 -1.06
CA ALA A 2 -25.44 -3.86 -0.55
C ALA A 2 -23.90 -3.88 -0.54
N PRO A 3 -23.21 -2.76 -0.84
CA PRO A 3 -21.78 -2.65 -0.58
C PRO A 3 -21.55 -2.80 0.93
N ASN A 4 -20.55 -3.60 1.31
CA ASN A 4 -20.12 -3.70 2.70
C ASN A 4 -19.43 -2.39 3.11
N TYR A 5 -20.21 -1.42 3.60
CA TYR A 5 -19.70 -0.20 4.20
C TYR A 5 -19.18 -0.51 5.62
N MET A 6 -18.03 0.06 5.95
CA MET A 6 -17.35 -0.09 7.25
C MET A 6 -18.20 0.55 8.36
N HIS A 7 -18.72 -0.26 9.28
CA HIS A 7 -19.34 0.22 10.53
C HIS A 7 -18.26 0.16 11.62
N GLU A 8 -17.79 1.31 12.11
CA GLU A 8 -16.96 1.52 13.32
C GLU A 8 -15.96 0.39 13.69
N SER A 9 -15.30 -0.20 12.70
CA SER A 9 -14.32 -1.27 12.89
C SER A 9 -12.94 -0.65 12.73
N THR A 10 -12.12 -0.81 13.75
CA THR A 10 -10.80 -0.22 13.81
C THR A 10 -9.90 -0.79 12.70
N ILE A 11 -9.48 0.01 11.69
CA ILE A 11 -8.48 -0.35 10.67
C ILE A 11 -7.13 -0.69 11.33
N SER A 12 -6.94 -1.94 11.72
CA SER A 12 -5.74 -2.41 12.41
C SER A 12 -4.52 -2.48 11.49
N ASP A 13 -4.74 -2.73 10.20
CA ASP A 13 -3.71 -2.96 9.21
C ASP A 13 -4.19 -2.68 7.78
N ILE A 14 -3.24 -2.41 6.89
CA ILE A 14 -3.46 -2.15 5.46
C ILE A 14 -2.61 -3.08 4.61
N TRP A 15 -3.06 -3.37 3.39
CA TRP A 15 -2.22 -4.06 2.42
C TRP A 15 -1.00 -3.24 1.99
N ILE A 16 0.12 -3.94 1.84
CA ILE A 16 1.38 -3.39 1.30
C ILE A 16 1.89 -4.30 0.17
N GLY A 17 2.81 -3.82 -0.65
CA GLY A 17 3.22 -4.48 -1.89
C GLY A 17 4.11 -5.72 -1.70
N ALA A 18 4.44 -6.09 -0.47
CA ALA A 18 5.30 -7.24 -0.20
C ALA A 18 4.52 -8.55 -0.41
N THR A 19 5.06 -9.43 -1.24
CA THR A 19 4.54 -10.78 -1.47
C THR A 19 5.67 -11.77 -1.74
N ASN A 20 5.44 -13.04 -1.44
CA ASN A 20 6.32 -14.13 -1.87
C ASN A 20 5.69 -15.05 -2.94
N LEU A 21 4.49 -14.73 -3.44
CA LEU A 21 3.81 -15.46 -4.51
C LEU A 21 4.56 -15.42 -5.85
N LEU A 22 5.27 -14.32 -6.11
CA LEU A 22 5.86 -14.04 -7.42
C LEU A 22 7.24 -14.65 -7.62
N THR A 23 7.90 -15.14 -6.56
CA THR A 23 9.33 -15.51 -6.62
C THR A 23 9.68 -16.79 -5.86
N ASN A 24 8.90 -17.85 -6.07
CA ASN A 24 9.14 -19.18 -5.48
C ASN A 24 9.36 -19.14 -3.95
N GLY A 25 8.56 -18.33 -3.24
CA GLY A 25 8.62 -18.23 -1.78
C GLY A 25 9.59 -17.20 -1.20
N LYS A 26 10.26 -16.38 -2.04
CA LYS A 26 11.05 -15.23 -1.56
C LYS A 26 10.19 -13.96 -1.47
N TRP A 27 10.34 -13.16 -0.44
CA TRP A 27 9.60 -11.90 -0.33
C TRP A 27 10.21 -10.82 -1.24
N ASN A 28 9.36 -10.13 -1.99
CA ASN A 28 9.71 -9.02 -2.88
C ASN A 28 8.58 -7.98 -2.92
N TRP A 29 8.92 -6.75 -3.34
CA TRP A 29 7.92 -5.72 -3.65
C TRP A 29 7.35 -5.91 -5.06
N THR A 30 6.04 -5.69 -5.22
CA THR A 30 5.35 -5.76 -6.52
C THR A 30 5.77 -4.67 -7.50
N ASP A 31 6.28 -3.55 -6.98
CA ASP A 31 6.74 -2.41 -7.76
C ASP A 31 8.14 -2.61 -8.36
N GLY A 32 8.78 -3.76 -8.06
CA GLY A 32 10.11 -4.15 -8.57
C GLY A 32 11.29 -3.50 -7.86
N SER A 33 11.05 -2.73 -6.79
CA SER A 33 12.09 -2.12 -5.96
C SER A 33 12.84 -3.16 -5.11
N GLY A 34 14.01 -2.78 -4.61
CA GLY A 34 14.85 -3.65 -3.76
C GLY A 34 14.18 -4.01 -2.44
N PHE A 35 14.21 -5.30 -2.07
CA PHE A 35 13.65 -5.81 -0.80
C PHE A 35 14.70 -5.77 0.33
N ASP A 36 15.22 -4.57 0.58
CA ASP A 36 16.44 -4.35 1.40
C ASP A 36 16.10 -3.91 2.83
N PHE A 37 14.88 -3.43 3.04
CA PHE A 37 14.33 -3.00 4.32
C PHE A 37 13.14 -3.90 4.68
N THR A 38 13.09 -4.34 5.93
CA THR A 38 11.98 -5.14 6.45
C THR A 38 11.67 -4.75 7.87
N ASP A 39 10.38 -4.66 8.20
CA ASP A 39 9.91 -4.37 9.56
C ASP A 39 8.94 -5.45 10.06
N TRP A 40 9.34 -6.72 9.91
CA TRP A 40 8.51 -7.86 10.32
C TRP A 40 8.31 -7.93 11.83
N LYS A 41 7.09 -8.27 12.26
CA LYS A 41 6.81 -8.58 13.67
C LYS A 41 7.65 -9.78 14.10
N GLN A 42 7.97 -9.87 15.39
CA GLN A 42 8.70 -11.02 15.90
C GLN A 42 8.00 -12.34 15.51
N LYS A 43 8.75 -13.27 14.89
CA LYS A 43 8.27 -14.57 14.34
C LYS A 43 7.51 -14.49 13.00
N GLU A 44 7.51 -13.34 12.35
CA GLU A 44 7.06 -13.17 10.96
C GLU A 44 8.27 -13.08 10.00
N PRO A 45 8.08 -13.35 8.70
CA PRO A 45 6.87 -13.92 8.09
C PRO A 45 6.66 -15.38 8.52
N GLN A 46 5.40 -15.82 8.53
CA GLN A 46 5.08 -17.22 8.80
C GLN A 46 5.56 -18.10 7.63
N ASN A 47 6.18 -19.23 7.97
CA ASN A 47 6.58 -20.23 6.97
C ASN A 47 5.42 -21.16 6.61
N THR A 48 4.30 -20.59 6.17
CA THR A 48 3.11 -21.35 5.74
C THR A 48 2.88 -21.17 4.24
N THR A 49 2.15 -22.09 3.62
CA THR A 49 1.79 -22.01 2.20
C THR A 49 0.68 -21.00 1.92
N ASP A 50 0.03 -20.48 2.95
CA ASP A 50 -1.22 -19.72 2.82
C ASP A 50 -1.03 -18.23 3.17
N SER A 51 0.06 -17.86 3.86
CA SER A 51 0.37 -16.49 4.30
C SER A 51 1.42 -15.83 3.39
N ASN A 52 1.02 -15.49 2.17
CA ASN A 52 1.94 -15.06 1.11
C ASN A 52 1.89 -13.55 0.77
N CYS A 53 1.07 -12.80 1.49
CA CYS A 53 0.86 -11.37 1.28
C CYS A 53 1.11 -10.63 2.60
N ALA A 54 1.74 -9.47 2.55
CA ALA A 54 2.05 -8.71 3.75
C ALA A 54 1.01 -7.62 4.01
N SER A 55 0.69 -7.41 5.28
CA SER A 55 0.02 -6.20 5.76
C SER A 55 0.89 -5.45 6.76
N MET A 56 0.73 -4.13 6.79
CA MET A 56 1.34 -3.25 7.78
C MET A 56 0.32 -2.91 8.86
N SER A 57 0.67 -3.10 10.13
CA SER A 57 -0.17 -2.66 11.24
C SER A 57 -0.09 -1.14 11.45
N LEU A 58 -1.25 -0.51 11.61
CA LEU A 58 -1.36 0.91 11.98
C LEU A 58 -1.24 1.13 13.50
N THR A 59 -1.28 0.07 14.32
CA THR A 59 -1.25 0.14 15.79
C THR A 59 0.02 -0.44 16.40
N ASP A 60 0.49 -1.59 15.88
CA ASP A 60 1.55 -2.39 16.51
C ASP A 60 2.94 -2.14 15.92
N GLU A 61 3.05 -1.27 14.91
CA GLU A 61 4.32 -0.84 14.29
C GLU A 61 5.14 -1.95 13.58
N TYR A 62 4.49 -3.01 13.06
CA TYR A 62 5.19 -4.05 12.29
C TYR A 62 4.37 -4.63 11.13
N TRP A 63 5.07 -5.33 10.22
CA TRP A 63 4.50 -6.12 9.15
C TRP A 63 4.18 -7.54 9.62
N THR A 64 3.13 -8.11 9.04
CA THR A 64 2.74 -9.50 9.27
C THR A 64 2.41 -10.16 7.94
N SER A 65 2.73 -11.45 7.81
CA SER A 65 2.27 -12.25 6.68
C SER A 65 0.81 -12.66 6.91
N GLN A 66 0.00 -12.61 5.86
CA GLN A 66 -1.45 -12.76 5.92
C GLN A 66 -1.95 -13.60 4.77
N ASN A 67 -3.16 -14.16 4.93
CA ASN A 67 -3.83 -14.84 3.83
C ASN A 67 -4.26 -13.80 2.79
N CYS A 68 -3.77 -13.95 1.56
CA CYS A 68 -4.00 -13.00 0.48
C CYS A 68 -5.49 -12.76 0.16
N ASN A 69 -6.39 -13.67 0.55
CA ASN A 69 -7.83 -13.57 0.31
C ASN A 69 -8.58 -12.72 1.35
N GLU A 70 -7.92 -12.35 2.46
CA GLU A 70 -8.51 -11.44 3.46
C GLU A 70 -8.92 -10.11 2.83
N GLN A 71 -9.97 -9.48 3.35
CA GLN A 71 -10.39 -8.16 2.88
C GLN A 71 -9.81 -7.09 3.80
N LYS A 72 -8.92 -6.25 3.27
CA LYS A 72 -8.32 -5.15 4.04
C LYS A 72 -8.37 -3.84 3.26
N PRO A 73 -8.35 -2.69 3.95
CA PRO A 73 -8.06 -1.42 3.32
C PRO A 73 -6.61 -1.41 2.78
N PHE A 74 -6.34 -0.49 1.87
CA PHE A 74 -5.05 -0.40 1.21
C PHE A 74 -4.77 1.04 0.76
N VAL A 75 -3.49 1.33 0.58
CA VAL A 75 -2.99 2.61 0.04
C VAL A 75 -2.27 2.28 -1.26
N CYS A 76 -2.28 3.20 -2.22
CA CYS A 76 -1.46 3.10 -3.42
C CYS A 76 -0.28 4.07 -3.33
N GLN A 77 0.90 3.65 -3.79
CA GLN A 77 2.10 4.46 -3.93
C GLN A 77 2.42 4.66 -5.41
N LEU A 78 2.62 5.92 -5.77
CA LEU A 78 3.20 6.33 -7.05
C LEU A 78 4.59 6.90 -6.77
N SER A 79 5.63 6.10 -7.02
CA SER A 79 7.02 6.53 -6.84
C SER A 79 7.54 7.31 -8.04
N SER A 80 8.40 8.30 -7.79
CA SER A 80 9.02 9.08 -8.87
C SER A 80 10.03 8.29 -9.71
N SER A 81 10.54 7.16 -9.22
CA SER A 81 11.43 6.27 -9.98
C SER A 81 10.77 5.77 -11.28
N PHE A 82 9.44 5.69 -11.32
CA PHE A 82 8.67 5.33 -12.52
C PHE A 82 8.60 6.44 -13.58
N TYR A 83 9.02 7.68 -13.29
CA TYR A 83 9.10 8.75 -14.30
C TYR A 83 10.30 8.61 -15.26
N THR A 84 11.28 7.75 -14.97
CA THR A 84 12.57 7.74 -15.70
C THR A 84 12.69 6.75 -16.85
N THR A 85 11.67 5.92 -17.10
CA THR A 85 11.64 5.04 -18.28
C THR A 85 10.42 5.33 -19.15
N THR A 86 10.65 6.22 -20.12
CA THR A 86 9.96 6.25 -21.42
C THR A 86 8.47 6.64 -21.41
N SER A 87 8.20 7.91 -21.76
CA SER A 87 6.99 8.38 -22.44
C SER A 87 5.62 7.94 -21.87
N TYR A 88 5.07 8.72 -20.93
CA TYR A 88 3.62 8.75 -20.74
C TYR A 88 2.99 9.74 -21.73
N THR A 89 2.42 9.22 -22.82
CA THR A 89 1.43 9.92 -23.67
C THR A 89 0.01 9.89 -23.07
N THR A 90 -0.16 9.39 -21.85
CA THR A 90 -1.45 9.36 -21.16
C THR A 90 -1.50 10.40 -20.06
N THR A 91 -2.37 11.40 -20.24
CA THR A 91 -2.75 12.39 -19.23
C THR A 91 -3.09 11.73 -17.89
N PRO A 92 -2.49 12.15 -16.76
CA PRO A 92 -2.91 11.71 -15.43
C PRO A 92 -4.39 11.98 -15.22
N LYS A 93 -5.13 11.00 -14.71
CA LYS A 93 -6.58 11.08 -14.47
C LYS A 93 -6.98 12.12 -13.40
N TYR A 94 -6.01 12.71 -12.69
CA TYR A 94 -6.24 13.64 -11.59
C TYR A 94 -5.40 14.92 -11.73
N PRO A 95 -5.94 16.09 -11.36
CA PRO A 95 -5.21 17.35 -11.40
C PRO A 95 -4.08 17.35 -10.36
N LEU A 96 -2.86 17.66 -10.80
CA LEU A 96 -1.67 17.74 -9.97
C LEU A 96 -1.69 19.02 -9.13
N THR A 97 -1.68 18.89 -7.81
CA THR A 97 -1.34 19.98 -6.88
C THR A 97 0.15 19.91 -6.59
N ALA A 98 0.94 20.77 -7.25
CA ALA A 98 2.41 20.95 -7.17
C ALA A 98 3.31 19.69 -7.31
N ASN A 99 2.98 18.55 -6.67
CA ASN A 99 3.75 17.31 -6.68
C ASN A 99 2.88 16.03 -6.83
N CYS A 100 1.61 16.03 -6.38
CA CYS A 100 0.72 14.84 -6.44
C CYS A 100 -0.71 15.19 -6.89
N SER A 101 -1.45 14.17 -7.32
CA SER A 101 -2.89 14.23 -7.64
C SER A 101 -3.75 14.70 -6.46
N LEU A 102 -4.86 15.41 -6.73
CA LEU A 102 -5.81 15.82 -5.68
C LEU A 102 -6.28 14.63 -4.83
N GLY A 103 -6.15 14.73 -3.51
CA GLY A 103 -6.48 13.67 -2.56
C GLY A 103 -5.34 12.70 -2.22
N TRP A 104 -4.16 12.88 -2.83
CA TRP A 104 -2.95 12.13 -2.52
C TRP A 104 -1.99 12.99 -1.68
N THR A 105 -1.25 12.34 -0.78
CA THR A 105 -0.22 12.98 0.03
C THR A 105 1.15 12.79 -0.61
N TYR A 106 2.03 13.78 -0.46
CA TYR A 106 3.38 13.76 -1.03
C TYR A 106 4.43 13.56 0.05
N PHE A 107 5.27 12.54 -0.11
CA PHE A 107 6.44 12.32 0.72
C PHE A 107 7.71 12.78 -0.01
N ALA A 108 8.18 13.97 0.38
CA ALA A 108 9.33 14.61 -0.27
C ALA A 108 10.63 13.77 -0.27
N PRO A 109 10.99 13.02 0.79
CA PRO A 109 12.25 12.25 0.82
C PRO A 109 12.38 11.19 -0.27
N THR A 110 11.29 10.57 -0.70
CA THR A 110 11.28 9.56 -1.78
C THR A 110 10.62 10.06 -3.06
N HIS A 111 10.20 11.33 -3.08
CA HIS A 111 9.40 11.91 -4.16
C HIS A 111 8.19 11.04 -4.53
N SER A 112 7.58 10.38 -3.53
CA SER A 112 6.46 9.45 -3.75
C SER A 112 5.13 10.10 -3.37
N CYS A 113 4.08 9.75 -4.11
CA CYS A 113 2.71 10.10 -3.78
C CYS A 113 2.00 8.88 -3.17
N TYR A 114 1.20 9.09 -2.13
CA TYR A 114 0.40 8.04 -1.50
C TYR A 114 -1.09 8.42 -1.52
N GLY A 115 -1.95 7.49 -1.93
CA GLY A 115 -3.38 7.74 -2.09
C GLY A 115 -4.23 6.62 -1.52
N VAL A 116 -5.25 6.98 -0.73
CA VAL A 116 -6.30 6.04 -0.31
C VAL A 116 -7.39 5.93 -1.35
N ASN A 117 -8.00 4.76 -1.41
CA ASN A 117 -9.22 4.58 -2.17
C ASN A 117 -10.39 5.36 -1.52
N VAL A 118 -11.15 6.07 -2.35
CA VAL A 118 -12.30 6.86 -1.91
C VAL A 118 -13.45 5.92 -1.52
N GLY A 119 -14.08 6.16 -0.36
CA GLY A 119 -15.29 5.45 0.08
C GLY A 119 -15.08 4.20 0.91
N GLY A 120 -13.86 3.92 1.40
CA GLY A 120 -13.59 2.84 2.36
C GLY A 120 -13.69 1.43 1.77
N TYR A 121 -13.52 1.29 0.46
CA TYR A 121 -13.44 0.00 -0.23
C TYR A 121 -12.29 -0.85 0.34
N ILE A 122 -12.62 -2.06 0.79
CA ILE A 122 -11.67 -3.09 1.20
C ILE A 122 -11.57 -4.14 0.09
N ALA A 123 -10.40 -4.73 -0.08
CA ALA A 123 -10.15 -5.71 -1.13
C ALA A 123 -9.23 -6.82 -0.63
N ASN A 124 -9.20 -7.93 -1.37
CA ASN A 124 -8.09 -8.88 -1.26
C ASN A 124 -6.81 -8.31 -1.85
N TRP A 125 -5.67 -8.91 -1.52
CA TRP A 125 -4.37 -8.34 -1.88
C TRP A 125 -4.22 -8.19 -3.41
N THR A 126 -4.63 -9.20 -4.18
CA THR A 126 -4.54 -9.16 -5.65
C THR A 126 -5.41 -8.05 -6.26
N ALA A 127 -6.64 -7.88 -5.76
CA ALA A 127 -7.54 -6.83 -6.22
C ALA A 127 -7.06 -5.43 -5.80
N ALA A 128 -6.46 -5.30 -4.62
CA ALA A 128 -5.84 -4.06 -4.15
C ALA A 128 -4.65 -3.65 -5.03
N GLU A 129 -3.73 -4.58 -5.33
CA GLU A 129 -2.61 -4.35 -6.24
C GLU A 129 -3.11 -3.99 -7.64
N THR A 130 -4.08 -4.73 -8.17
CA THR A 130 -4.69 -4.44 -9.48
C THR A 130 -5.32 -3.05 -9.51
N TYR A 131 -5.96 -2.63 -8.42
CA TYR A 131 -6.52 -1.27 -8.31
C TYR A 131 -5.42 -0.22 -8.41
N CYS A 132 -4.31 -0.38 -7.68
CA CYS A 132 -3.20 0.56 -7.75
C CYS A 132 -2.58 0.60 -9.15
N GLN A 133 -2.35 -0.56 -9.77
CA GLN A 133 -1.79 -0.67 -11.13
C GLN A 133 -2.67 0.02 -12.18
N ASN A 134 -3.99 -0.13 -12.09
CA ASN A 134 -4.93 0.57 -12.98
C ASN A 134 -4.89 2.10 -12.85
N ASN A 135 -4.29 2.62 -11.78
CA ASN A 135 -4.05 4.04 -11.56
C ASN A 135 -2.57 4.44 -11.77
N GLY A 136 -1.76 3.56 -12.36
CA GLY A 136 -0.34 3.79 -12.63
C GLY A 136 0.55 3.71 -11.38
N ALA A 137 0.05 3.13 -10.29
CA ALA A 137 0.70 3.01 -8.99
C ALA A 137 0.85 1.53 -8.60
N HIS A 138 1.47 1.27 -7.45
CA HIS A 138 1.53 -0.06 -6.84
C HIS A 138 1.05 0.00 -5.39
N LEU A 139 0.78 -1.13 -4.75
CA LEU A 139 0.75 -1.15 -3.28
C LEU A 139 2.12 -0.68 -2.74
N PRO A 140 2.16 -0.04 -1.56
CA PRO A 140 3.36 0.63 -1.09
C PRO A 140 4.50 -0.35 -0.82
N SER A 141 5.69 0.10 -1.20
CA SER A 141 6.98 -0.45 -0.83
C SER A 141 7.62 0.42 0.26
N PHE A 142 8.54 -0.17 1.01
CA PHE A 142 9.28 0.53 2.06
C PHE A 142 10.76 0.27 1.93
N HIS A 143 11.53 1.34 1.93
CA HIS A 143 13.01 1.32 1.87
C HIS A 143 13.64 2.00 3.09
N SER A 144 12.80 2.51 3.99
CA SER A 144 13.23 3.17 5.21
C SER A 144 12.09 3.19 6.24
N TYR A 145 12.47 3.28 7.50
CA TYR A 145 11.52 3.50 8.60
C TYR A 145 10.76 4.83 8.44
N ALA A 146 11.35 5.83 7.76
CA ALA A 146 10.69 7.12 7.53
C ALA A 146 9.46 7.00 6.62
N GLU A 147 9.49 6.13 5.60
CA GLU A 147 8.33 5.87 4.74
C GLU A 147 7.23 5.13 5.51
N TYR A 148 7.62 4.15 6.32
CA TYR A 148 6.72 3.41 7.21
C TYR A 148 5.94 4.36 8.13
N GLU A 149 6.67 5.19 8.86
CA GLU A 149 6.10 6.18 9.78
C GLU A 149 5.27 7.24 9.06
N TYR A 150 5.66 7.63 7.84
CA TYR A 150 4.88 8.56 7.04
C TYR A 150 3.50 7.98 6.70
N LEU A 151 3.44 6.74 6.19
CA LEU A 151 2.17 6.09 5.89
C LEU A 151 1.36 5.86 7.16
N ARG A 152 1.98 5.35 8.23
CA ARG A 152 1.30 5.13 9.50
C ARG A 152 0.68 6.40 10.06
N SER A 153 1.41 7.52 10.09
CA SER A 153 0.91 8.78 10.66
C SER A 153 -0.21 9.41 9.83
N ASN A 154 -0.07 9.41 8.50
CA ASN A 154 -1.07 10.03 7.61
C ASN A 154 -2.34 9.20 7.46
N PHE A 155 -2.24 7.87 7.57
CA PHE A 155 -3.36 6.95 7.38
C PHE A 155 -3.82 6.29 8.69
N SER A 156 -3.27 6.71 9.84
CA SER A 156 -3.83 6.38 11.15
C SER A 156 -5.21 7.00 11.35
N TYR A 157 -6.01 6.34 12.19
CA TYR A 157 -7.39 6.62 12.62
C TYR A 157 -7.85 8.07 12.80
N LYS A 158 -6.93 9.03 12.88
CA LYS A 158 -7.23 10.44 13.13
C LYS A 158 -7.50 11.26 11.87
N ASN A 159 -7.19 10.74 10.69
CA ASN A 159 -7.20 11.52 9.43
C ASN A 159 -8.09 10.95 8.32
N CYS A 160 -8.90 9.91 8.57
CA CYS A 160 -9.98 9.59 7.64
C CYS A 160 -10.97 10.77 7.65
N PRO A 161 -11.21 11.45 6.52
CA PRO A 161 -12.23 12.49 6.46
C PRO A 161 -13.57 11.83 6.76
N THR A 162 -14.08 12.04 7.96
CA THR A 162 -15.49 11.82 8.26
C THR A 162 -16.23 12.91 7.49
N ASN A 163 -17.01 12.52 6.48
CA ASN A 163 -18.01 13.42 5.89
C ASN A 163 -18.96 13.95 6.98
#